data_AF-A0A380FJQ5-F1
#
_entry.id   AF-A0A380FJQ5-F1
#
_cell.length_a   1.000
_cell.length_b   1.000
_cell.length_c   1.000
_cell.angle_alpha   90.00
_cell.angle_beta   90.00
_cell.angle_gamma   90.00
#
_symmetry.space_group_name_H-M   'P 1'
#
loop_
_entity.id
_entity.type
_entity.pdbx_description
1 polymer ?
#
loop_
_entity_poly.entity_id
_entity_poly.type
_entity_poly.pdbx_seq_one_letter_code
_entity_poly.pdbx_strand_id
1 'polypeptide(L)'
;MWIKINNANANVTLIKEEVAEVFIESNIGETDVLYHVCTSNDMEHCKTYDIVFLTVGTLSYHDPYQLKGKPGYIHTPYPTYHTLDNVKDTDNIAIIGTGLASLDVIRYVTEHHINLPITVASRKGELPSVRGEMPEITFQYLTPKKFNELKAENFGNVPLDDAMALFLKECAIYEIPVETLVHRKVGNPVEDLKYDLEHAEDLGKFQSILELIKENLNWIWNSFNRNDQKRFLEQYQPILKANSNPMPPRTAKLLIEHIENEQIRIYDGLENIEYNNHQFKLTYANHGDDYFDIVINATGSKTQLKDLDSDDQLVINLENRQVIQAHPLGGIQIVAETNQVISPRYGTLQNMFALGQLTNGINQSRNGVTMIVRQATGIIHRLLEN
;
A
#
# COMPACT_ATOMS: atom_id res chain seq x y z
N MET A 1 -17.82 2.16 -0.96
CA MET A 1 -17.75 3.64 -1.12
C MET A 1 -18.68 4.01 -2.28
N TRP A 2 -19.74 4.77 -2.05
CA TRP A 2 -20.69 5.13 -3.11
C TRP A 2 -20.11 6.32 -3.89
N ILE A 3 -19.79 6.13 -5.17
CA ILE A 3 -19.44 7.24 -6.07
C ILE A 3 -20.71 8.09 -6.21
N LYS A 4 -20.76 9.25 -5.56
CA LYS A 4 -21.78 10.27 -5.85
C LYS A 4 -21.41 10.95 -7.16
N ILE A 5 -21.88 10.39 -8.27
CA ILE A 5 -21.90 11.10 -9.55
C ILE A 5 -22.99 12.16 -9.40
N ASN A 6 -22.57 13.42 -9.18
CA ASN A 6 -23.51 14.53 -9.18
C ASN A 6 -24.16 14.67 -10.56
N ASN A 7 -25.44 15.06 -10.60
CA ASN A 7 -26.25 15.26 -11.81
C ASN A 7 -25.70 16.32 -12.81
N ALA A 8 -24.47 16.82 -12.64
CA ALA A 8 -23.83 17.79 -13.50
C ALA A 8 -23.21 17.18 -14.78
N ASN A 9 -23.11 15.85 -14.88
CA ASN A 9 -22.50 15.16 -16.02
C ASN A 9 -23.51 14.29 -16.76
N ALA A 10 -24.37 14.89 -17.59
CA ALA A 10 -25.37 14.16 -18.40
C ALA A 10 -24.73 13.15 -19.39
N ASN A 11 -23.41 13.24 -19.61
CA ASN A 11 -22.60 12.38 -20.46
C ASN A 11 -21.90 11.22 -19.71
N VAL A 12 -22.12 11.06 -18.40
CA VAL A 12 -21.51 9.97 -17.62
C VAL A 12 -22.52 8.85 -17.41
N THR A 13 -22.20 7.66 -17.90
CA THR A 13 -22.99 6.45 -17.65
C THR A 13 -22.33 5.62 -16.56
N LEU A 14 -23.04 5.37 -15.47
CA LEU A 14 -22.59 4.45 -14.42
C LEU A 14 -23.11 3.05 -14.69
N ILE A 15 -22.19 2.11 -14.86
CA ILE A 15 -22.45 0.67 -14.87
C ILE A 15 -22.07 0.16 -13.49
N LYS A 16 -22.99 -0.54 -12.80
CA LYS A 16 -22.79 -0.99 -11.40
C LYS A 16 -22.30 -2.42 -11.33
N GLU A 17 -22.48 -3.16 -12.40
CA GLU A 17 -22.01 -4.51 -12.61
C GLU A 17 -20.48 -4.54 -12.56
N GLU A 18 -19.94 -5.56 -11.91
CA GLU A 18 -18.50 -5.78 -11.85
C GLU A 18 -17.96 -6.10 -13.24
N VAL A 19 -16.79 -5.54 -13.56
CA VAL A 19 -16.08 -5.88 -14.80
C VAL A 19 -15.45 -7.26 -14.61
N ALA A 20 -15.89 -8.23 -15.40
CA ALA A 20 -15.36 -9.59 -15.37
C ALA A 20 -14.16 -9.75 -16.30
N GLU A 21 -14.18 -9.07 -17.46
CA GLU A 21 -13.19 -9.26 -18.52
C GLU A 21 -12.83 -7.95 -19.22
N VAL A 22 -11.56 -7.86 -19.62
CA VAL A 22 -11.06 -6.83 -20.53
C VAL A 22 -10.12 -7.52 -21.52
N PHE A 23 -10.37 -7.31 -22.81
CA PHE A 23 -9.50 -7.83 -23.86
C PHE A 23 -9.34 -6.85 -25.01
N ILE A 24 -8.35 -7.13 -25.85
CA ILE A 24 -7.95 -6.27 -26.95
C ILE A 24 -8.20 -7.02 -28.26
N GLU A 25 -8.95 -6.39 -29.15
CA GLU A 25 -9.12 -6.83 -30.53
C GLU A 25 -8.20 -6.01 -31.44
N SER A 26 -7.51 -6.69 -32.34
CA SER A 26 -6.63 -6.09 -33.36
C SER A 26 -6.48 -7.09 -34.51
N ASN A 27 -6.48 -6.61 -35.75
CA ASN A 27 -6.20 -7.47 -36.89
C ASN A 27 -4.72 -7.88 -36.91
N ILE A 28 -4.43 -9.07 -37.44
CA ILE A 28 -3.05 -9.55 -37.55
C ILE A 28 -2.24 -8.60 -38.45
N GLY A 29 -1.16 -8.05 -37.91
CA GLY A 29 -0.29 -7.11 -38.61
C GLY A 29 -0.69 -5.64 -38.49
N GLU A 30 -1.79 -5.34 -37.79
CA GLU A 30 -2.21 -3.98 -37.47
C GLU A 30 -1.79 -3.61 -36.03
N THR A 31 -1.51 -2.32 -35.83
CA THR A 31 -1.18 -1.75 -34.51
C THR A 31 -2.39 -1.07 -33.85
N ASP A 32 -3.47 -0.88 -34.60
CA ASP A 32 -4.69 -0.30 -34.09
C ASP A 32 -5.42 -1.35 -33.24
N VAL A 33 -5.89 -0.90 -32.08
CA VAL A 33 -6.47 -1.76 -31.05
C VAL A 33 -7.83 -1.22 -30.65
N LEU A 34 -8.78 -2.14 -30.46
CA LEU A 34 -10.09 -1.86 -29.88
C LEU A 34 -10.17 -2.51 -28.50
N TYR A 35 -10.57 -1.74 -27.50
CA TYR A 35 -10.71 -2.23 -26.13
C TYR A 35 -12.13 -2.70 -25.87
N HIS A 36 -12.26 -3.95 -25.47
CA HIS A 36 -13.53 -4.52 -25.02
C HIS A 36 -13.53 -4.67 -23.51
N VAL A 37 -14.58 -4.17 -22.86
CA VAL A 37 -14.80 -4.29 -21.42
C VAL A 37 -16.14 -4.99 -21.21
N CYS A 38 -16.14 -6.07 -20.43
CA CYS A 38 -17.28 -6.96 -20.27
C CYS A 38 -17.67 -7.09 -18.80
N THR A 39 -18.98 -7.07 -18.53
CA THR A 39 -19.54 -7.26 -17.18
C THR A 39 -19.88 -8.72 -16.87
N SER A 40 -19.52 -9.64 -17.77
CA SER A 40 -19.61 -11.08 -17.60
C SER A 40 -18.62 -11.79 -18.53
N ASN A 41 -18.57 -13.13 -18.48
CA ASN A 41 -17.78 -13.94 -19.39
C ASN A 41 -18.45 -14.17 -20.76
N ASP A 42 -19.64 -13.59 -20.97
CA ASP A 42 -20.36 -13.65 -22.24
C ASP A 42 -20.05 -12.39 -23.07
N MET A 43 -19.68 -12.60 -24.33
CA MET A 43 -19.35 -11.52 -25.27
C MET A 43 -20.53 -10.58 -25.53
N GLU A 44 -21.77 -11.04 -25.36
CA GLU A 44 -22.96 -10.18 -25.51
C GLU A 44 -23.00 -9.03 -24.48
N HIS A 45 -22.28 -9.18 -23.37
CA HIS A 45 -22.18 -8.17 -22.31
C HIS A 45 -20.87 -7.34 -22.40
N CYS A 46 -20.17 -7.39 -23.54
CA CYS A 46 -19.01 -6.57 -23.81
C CYS A 46 -19.40 -5.27 -24.52
N LYS A 47 -18.70 -4.18 -24.21
CA LYS A 47 -18.78 -2.91 -24.93
C LYS A 47 -17.38 -2.47 -25.35
N THR A 48 -17.31 -1.78 -26.48
CA THR A 48 -16.06 -1.23 -27.01
C THR A 48 -15.83 0.19 -26.50
N TYR A 49 -14.57 0.50 -26.20
CA TYR A 49 -14.13 1.80 -25.69
C TYR A 49 -12.87 2.26 -26.41
N ASP A 50 -12.78 3.56 -26.70
CA ASP A 50 -11.59 4.17 -27.30
C ASP A 50 -10.46 4.36 -26.29
N ILE A 51 -10.82 4.56 -25.02
CA ILE A 51 -9.90 4.85 -23.91
C ILE A 51 -10.32 4.05 -22.68
N VAL A 52 -9.37 3.37 -22.04
CA VAL A 52 -9.58 2.57 -20.82
C VAL A 52 -8.65 3.03 -19.71
N PHE A 53 -9.23 3.28 -18.53
CA PHE A 53 -8.50 3.55 -17.30
C PHE A 53 -8.68 2.39 -16.32
N LEU A 54 -7.61 1.63 -16.06
CA LEU A 54 -7.57 0.61 -15.03
C LEU A 54 -7.39 1.27 -13.66
N THR A 55 -8.51 1.50 -12.97
CA THR A 55 -8.56 2.10 -11.63
C THR A 55 -9.19 1.14 -10.62
N VAL A 56 -8.69 -0.09 -10.57
CA VAL A 56 -9.26 -1.22 -9.80
C VAL A 56 -9.09 -1.10 -8.27
N GLY A 57 -8.50 -0.01 -7.79
CA GLY A 57 -8.28 0.24 -6.37
C GLY A 57 -7.10 -0.54 -5.81
N THR A 58 -7.25 -1.07 -4.60
CA THR A 58 -6.26 -1.90 -3.92
C THR A 58 -6.49 -3.36 -4.23
N LEU A 59 -5.41 -4.12 -4.42
CA LEU A 59 -5.49 -5.58 -4.52
C LEU A 59 -6.00 -6.18 -3.20
N SER A 60 -6.53 -7.40 -3.26
CA SER A 60 -7.02 -8.13 -2.07
C SER A 60 -5.95 -8.29 -0.99
N TYR A 61 -6.37 -8.61 0.24
CA TYR A 61 -5.45 -8.77 1.37
C TYR A 61 -4.55 -10.00 1.20
N HIS A 62 -3.32 -9.92 1.72
CA HIS A 62 -2.47 -11.09 1.86
C HIS A 62 -3.12 -12.11 2.80
N ASP A 63 -2.95 -13.39 2.48
CA ASP A 63 -3.24 -14.50 3.40
C ASP A 63 -1.99 -15.37 3.53
N PRO A 64 -0.96 -14.89 4.25
CA PRO A 64 0.35 -15.56 4.29
C PRO A 64 0.29 -16.93 5.00
N TYR A 65 -0.79 -17.20 5.73
CA TYR A 65 -1.01 -18.43 6.49
C TYR A 65 -2.11 -19.33 5.89
N GLN A 66 -2.67 -18.96 4.73
CA GLN A 66 -3.67 -19.75 3.99
C GLN A 66 -4.92 -20.11 4.82
N LEU A 67 -5.44 -19.13 5.57
CA LEU A 67 -6.57 -19.27 6.48
C LEU A 67 -7.93 -18.91 5.84
N LYS A 68 -7.93 -18.39 4.62
CA LYS A 68 -9.16 -18.02 3.91
C LYS A 68 -10.13 -19.20 3.83
N GLY A 69 -11.40 -18.92 4.18
CA GLY A 69 -12.47 -19.92 4.24
C GLY A 69 -12.54 -20.73 5.54
N LYS A 70 -11.60 -20.56 6.49
CA LYS A 70 -11.72 -21.17 7.83
C LYS A 70 -12.74 -20.39 8.68
N PRO A 71 -13.64 -21.08 9.41
CA PRO A 71 -14.54 -20.42 10.36
C PRO A 71 -13.75 -19.59 11.38
N GLY A 72 -14.21 -18.37 11.66
CA GLY A 72 -13.54 -17.44 12.58
C GLY A 72 -12.37 -16.65 11.97
N TYR A 73 -11.94 -16.96 10.73
CA TYR A 73 -10.96 -16.13 10.03
C TYR A 73 -11.64 -15.02 9.24
N ILE A 74 -11.34 -13.77 9.61
CA ILE A 74 -11.84 -12.57 8.95
C ILE A 74 -10.77 -12.08 7.97
N HIS A 75 -10.94 -12.40 6.70
CA HIS A 75 -9.92 -12.16 5.66
C HIS A 75 -9.67 -10.67 5.37
N THR A 76 -10.71 -9.85 5.41
CA THR A 76 -10.60 -8.39 5.26
C THR A 76 -11.19 -7.70 6.48
N PRO A 77 -10.49 -6.71 7.08
CA PRO A 77 -10.98 -5.98 8.24
C PRO A 77 -11.92 -4.83 7.84
N TYR A 78 -12.24 -4.68 6.55
CA TYR A 78 -13.07 -3.62 6.02
C TYR A 78 -14.33 -4.17 5.33
N PRO A 79 -15.47 -3.47 5.46
CA PRO A 79 -15.69 -2.30 6.33
C PRO A 79 -15.64 -2.67 7.82
N THR A 80 -14.89 -1.90 8.62
CA THR A 80 -14.53 -2.28 10.00
C THR A 80 -15.72 -2.43 10.93
N TYR A 81 -16.80 -1.69 10.68
CA TYR A 81 -18.03 -1.76 11.47
C TYR A 81 -18.84 -3.06 11.28
N HIS A 82 -18.44 -3.93 10.34
CA HIS A 82 -19.00 -5.28 10.18
C HIS A 82 -18.09 -6.40 10.70
N THR A 83 -16.89 -6.05 11.20
CA THR A 83 -15.87 -7.04 11.59
C THR A 83 -16.33 -7.93 12.75
N LEU A 84 -17.23 -7.46 13.63
CA LEU A 84 -17.69 -8.22 14.79
C LEU A 84 -19.10 -8.80 14.64
N ASP A 85 -19.75 -8.67 13.47
CA ASP A 85 -21.16 -9.06 13.27
C ASP A 85 -21.45 -10.54 13.60
N ASN A 86 -20.46 -11.41 13.42
CA ASN A 86 -20.56 -12.85 13.67
C ASN A 86 -19.61 -13.35 14.77
N VAL A 87 -19.11 -12.43 15.61
CA VAL A 87 -18.21 -12.74 16.74
C VAL A 87 -19.03 -12.76 18.02
N LYS A 88 -18.85 -13.78 18.86
CA LYS A 88 -19.53 -13.90 20.15
C LYS A 88 -18.78 -13.11 21.20
N ASP A 89 -19.49 -12.57 22.19
CA ASP A 89 -18.90 -11.85 23.32
C ASP A 89 -17.83 -12.65 24.09
N THR A 90 -17.86 -13.99 24.04
CA THR A 90 -16.91 -14.88 24.72
C THR A 90 -15.68 -15.23 23.88
N ASP A 91 -15.66 -14.90 22.59
CA ASP A 91 -14.59 -15.31 21.69
C ASP A 91 -13.29 -14.57 22.03
N ASN A 92 -12.15 -15.26 21.93
CA ASN A 92 -10.83 -14.66 22.04
C ASN A 92 -10.35 -14.24 20.65
N ILE A 93 -9.88 -13.00 20.53
CA ILE A 93 -9.57 -12.37 19.24
C ILE A 93 -8.07 -12.12 19.10
N ALA A 94 -7.51 -12.58 17.98
CA ALA A 94 -6.20 -12.16 17.49
C ALA A 94 -6.32 -11.27 16.25
N ILE A 95 -5.51 -10.21 16.18
CA ILE A 95 -5.35 -9.35 15.01
C ILE A 95 -3.95 -9.57 14.44
N ILE A 96 -3.86 -9.91 13.16
CA ILE A 96 -2.58 -10.24 12.51
C ILE A 96 -2.08 -9.08 11.67
N GLY A 97 -0.97 -8.49 12.09
CA GLY A 97 -0.37 -7.30 11.49
C GLY A 97 -0.43 -6.10 12.42
N THR A 98 0.63 -5.29 12.37
CA THR A 98 0.79 -4.06 13.17
C THR A 98 0.90 -2.82 12.29
N GLY A 99 0.42 -2.89 11.03
CA GLY A 99 0.37 -1.75 10.12
C GLY A 99 -0.80 -0.81 10.39
N LEU A 100 -0.95 0.25 9.59
CA LEU A 100 -2.03 1.24 9.79
C LEU A 100 -3.44 0.64 9.80
N ALA A 101 -3.69 -0.37 8.95
CA ALA A 101 -4.99 -1.04 8.91
C ALA A 101 -5.34 -1.73 10.23
N SER A 102 -4.34 -2.22 10.99
CA SER A 102 -4.61 -2.85 12.29
C SER A 102 -5.07 -1.84 13.33
N LEU A 103 -4.67 -0.56 13.22
CA LEU A 103 -5.08 0.47 14.18
C LEU A 103 -6.60 0.71 14.15
N ASP A 104 -7.21 0.67 12.97
CA ASP A 104 -8.66 0.78 12.82
C ASP A 104 -9.37 -0.42 13.46
N VAL A 105 -8.84 -1.63 13.25
CA VAL A 105 -9.37 -2.87 13.84
C VAL A 105 -9.22 -2.84 15.35
N ILE A 106 -8.04 -2.52 15.87
CA ILE A 106 -7.76 -2.45 17.30
C ILE A 106 -8.75 -1.50 17.97
N ARG A 107 -8.90 -0.27 17.45
CA ARG A 107 -9.84 0.71 18.00
C ARG A 107 -11.27 0.19 17.99
N TYR A 108 -11.72 -0.38 16.88
CA TYR A 108 -13.09 -0.90 16.78
C TYR A 108 -13.33 -2.05 17.75
N VAL A 109 -12.42 -3.03 17.80
CA VAL A 109 -12.56 -4.23 18.62
C VAL A 109 -12.46 -3.88 20.11
N THR A 110 -11.50 -3.06 20.52
CA THR A 110 -11.38 -2.66 21.93
C THR A 110 -12.59 -1.84 22.42
N GLU A 111 -13.29 -1.12 21.54
CA GLU A 111 -14.49 -0.35 21.89
C GLU A 111 -15.77 -1.20 21.94
N HIS A 112 -15.85 -2.29 21.16
CA HIS A 112 -17.11 -3.02 20.95
C HIS A 112 -17.09 -4.48 21.44
N HIS A 113 -15.92 -5.07 21.67
CA HIS A 113 -15.81 -6.45 22.16
C HIS A 113 -15.64 -6.51 23.67
N ILE A 114 -16.43 -7.35 24.35
CA ILE A 114 -16.48 -7.40 25.82
C ILE A 114 -15.32 -8.22 26.39
N ASN A 115 -14.90 -9.30 25.71
CA ASN A 115 -13.85 -10.19 26.19
C ASN A 115 -12.46 -9.69 25.78
N LEU A 116 -11.87 -8.89 26.67
CA LEU A 116 -10.49 -8.39 26.60
C LEU A 116 -9.57 -9.22 27.53
N PRO A 117 -8.26 -9.30 27.27
CA PRO A 117 -7.52 -8.59 26.21
C PRO A 117 -7.69 -9.19 24.80
N ILE A 118 -7.48 -8.34 23.81
CA ILE A 118 -7.15 -8.79 22.45
C ILE A 118 -5.65 -8.93 22.26
N THR A 119 -5.25 -9.84 21.38
CA THR A 119 -3.84 -10.00 20.98
C THR A 119 -3.62 -9.43 19.59
N VAL A 120 -2.57 -8.63 19.41
CA VAL A 120 -2.11 -8.11 18.13
C VAL A 120 -0.73 -8.71 17.86
N ALA A 121 -0.61 -9.49 16.80
CA ALA A 121 0.59 -10.25 16.50
C ALA A 121 1.17 -9.88 15.13
N SER A 122 2.48 -9.70 15.05
CA SER A 122 3.18 -9.59 13.77
C SER A 122 4.61 -10.10 13.87
N ARG A 123 5.31 -10.21 12.75
CA ARG A 123 6.72 -10.64 12.74
C ARG A 123 7.64 -9.75 13.57
N LYS A 124 7.34 -8.45 13.68
CA LYS A 124 8.19 -7.47 14.38
C LYS A 124 7.56 -6.85 15.62
N GLY A 125 6.24 -7.00 15.83
CA GLY A 125 5.52 -6.33 16.92
C GLY A 125 5.50 -4.78 16.85
N GLU A 126 6.15 -4.17 15.86
CA GLU A 126 6.29 -2.73 15.77
C GLU A 126 5.02 -2.03 15.26
N LEU A 127 4.60 -0.97 15.96
CA LEU A 127 3.52 -0.07 15.53
C LEU A 127 4.05 1.06 14.60
N PRO A 128 3.17 1.72 13.80
CA PRO A 128 3.52 2.89 13.00
C PRO A 128 3.96 4.06 13.89
N SER A 129 4.75 5.00 13.36
CA SER A 129 5.19 6.16 14.17
C SER A 129 4.06 7.13 14.46
N VAL A 130 4.23 7.92 15.51
CA VAL A 130 3.30 8.99 15.90
C VAL A 130 3.61 10.26 15.11
N ARG A 131 2.56 10.96 14.66
CA ARG A 131 2.71 12.19 13.89
C ARG A 131 3.32 13.28 14.76
N GLY A 132 4.46 13.79 14.32
CA GLY A 132 5.13 14.95 14.92
C GLY A 132 4.57 16.28 14.43
N GLU A 133 5.26 17.36 14.79
CA GLU A 133 4.99 18.71 14.32
C GLU A 133 5.61 18.88 12.93
N MET A 134 4.79 18.88 11.88
CA MET A 134 5.27 18.81 10.50
C MET A 134 5.43 20.22 9.89
N PRO A 135 6.64 20.82 9.86
CA PRO A 135 6.84 22.10 9.22
C PRO A 135 6.81 21.99 7.69
N GLU A 136 6.59 23.11 7.02
CA GLU A 136 6.81 23.18 5.56
C GLU A 136 8.31 23.05 5.24
N ILE A 137 8.62 22.12 4.35
CA ILE A 137 9.99 21.84 3.90
C ILE A 137 10.06 21.99 2.38
N THR A 138 11.19 22.44 1.86
CA THR A 138 11.48 22.52 0.43
C THR A 138 12.86 21.94 0.15
N PHE A 139 12.95 21.04 -0.83
CA PHE A 139 14.24 20.48 -1.23
C PHE A 139 15.16 21.52 -1.86
N GLN A 140 16.40 21.55 -1.37
CA GLN A 140 17.49 22.36 -1.95
C GLN A 140 18.46 21.50 -2.77
N TYR A 141 18.64 20.25 -2.37
CA TYR A 141 19.60 19.29 -2.94
C TYR A 141 18.91 18.15 -3.70
N LEU A 142 17.83 17.58 -3.16
CA LEU A 142 17.01 16.54 -3.79
C LEU A 142 16.11 17.15 -4.88
N THR A 143 16.73 17.62 -5.97
CA THR A 143 16.03 18.31 -7.06
C THR A 143 16.16 17.55 -8.39
N PRO A 144 15.17 17.68 -9.30
CA PRO A 144 15.27 17.09 -10.64
C PRO A 144 16.53 17.53 -11.40
N LYS A 145 16.97 18.78 -11.23
CA LYS A 145 18.21 19.29 -11.83
C LYS A 145 19.42 18.49 -11.35
N LYS A 146 19.57 18.30 -10.03
CA LYS A 146 20.70 17.54 -9.46
C LYS A 146 20.67 16.07 -9.90
N PHE A 147 19.49 15.47 -9.97
CA PHE A 147 19.32 14.10 -10.48
C PHE A 147 19.70 14.00 -11.96
N ASN A 148 19.34 14.98 -12.79
CA ASN A 148 19.75 14.99 -14.20
C ASN A 148 21.28 15.10 -14.38
N GLU A 149 21.95 15.90 -13.55
CA GLU A 149 23.42 15.97 -13.51
C GLU A 149 24.02 14.60 -13.19
N LEU A 150 23.54 13.94 -12.11
CA LEU A 150 24.02 12.61 -11.72
C LEU A 150 23.76 11.55 -12.80
N LYS A 151 22.58 11.58 -13.44
CA LYS A 151 22.24 10.67 -14.54
C LYS A 151 23.19 10.82 -15.72
N ALA A 152 23.58 12.06 -16.07
CA ALA A 152 24.49 12.32 -17.18
C ALA A 152 25.87 11.68 -16.99
N GLU A 153 26.31 11.54 -15.73
CA GLU A 153 27.61 10.97 -15.36
C GLU A 153 27.54 9.45 -15.11
N ASN A 154 26.34 8.88 -14.96
CA ASN A 154 26.14 7.50 -14.50
C ASN A 154 25.21 6.67 -15.43
N PHE A 155 25.48 6.72 -16.73
CA PHE A 155 24.73 5.95 -17.75
C PHE A 155 23.21 6.09 -17.65
N GLY A 156 22.73 7.30 -17.36
CA GLY A 156 21.31 7.60 -17.26
C GLY A 156 20.65 7.18 -15.95
N ASN A 157 21.40 6.75 -14.93
CA ASN A 157 20.88 6.36 -13.61
C ASN A 157 21.46 7.23 -12.50
N VAL A 158 20.80 7.30 -11.36
CA VAL A 158 21.35 7.89 -10.13
C VAL A 158 21.79 6.76 -9.21
N PRO A 159 23.07 6.69 -8.80
CA PRO A 159 23.50 5.76 -7.75
C PRO A 159 22.75 6.04 -6.45
N LEU A 160 22.29 4.99 -5.76
CA LEU A 160 21.53 5.15 -4.52
C LEU A 160 22.33 5.92 -3.45
N ASP A 161 23.63 5.65 -3.36
CA ASP A 161 24.51 6.28 -2.35
C ASP A 161 24.62 7.80 -2.56
N ASP A 162 24.61 8.27 -3.82
CA ASP A 162 24.59 9.70 -4.13
C ASP A 162 23.24 10.34 -3.76
N ALA A 163 22.12 9.66 -4.04
CA ALA A 163 20.80 10.12 -3.61
C ALA A 163 20.70 10.19 -2.08
N MET A 164 21.27 9.21 -1.36
CA MET A 164 21.34 9.22 0.10
C MET A 164 22.24 10.34 0.63
N ALA A 165 23.35 10.65 -0.04
CA ALA A 165 24.18 11.81 0.31
C ALA A 165 23.42 13.13 0.14
N LEU A 166 22.60 13.28 -0.90
CA LEU A 166 21.72 14.44 -1.06
C LEU A 166 20.65 14.50 0.04
N PHE A 167 20.03 13.37 0.37
CA PHE A 167 19.07 13.27 1.48
C PHE A 167 19.67 13.73 2.81
N LEU A 168 20.88 13.27 3.16
CA LEU A 168 21.56 13.68 4.38
C LEU A 168 21.87 15.18 4.40
N LYS A 169 22.14 15.80 3.24
CA LYS A 169 22.29 17.26 3.15
C LYS A 169 20.98 18.01 3.40
N GLU A 170 19.85 17.49 2.94
CA GLU A 170 18.53 18.07 3.30
C GLU A 170 18.33 17.98 4.82
N CYS A 171 18.55 16.80 5.40
CA CYS A 171 18.41 16.60 6.84
C CYS A 171 19.30 17.55 7.66
N ALA A 172 20.52 17.82 7.20
CA ALA A 172 21.44 18.74 7.86
C ALA A 172 20.96 20.21 7.86
N ILE A 173 20.27 20.67 6.82
CA ILE A 173 19.69 22.03 6.79
C ILE A 173 18.67 22.23 7.91
N TYR A 174 17.89 21.19 8.19
CA TYR A 174 16.81 21.21 9.18
C TYR A 174 17.24 20.64 10.53
N GLU A 175 18.54 20.42 10.73
CA GLU A 175 19.15 19.90 11.97
C GLU A 175 18.53 18.57 12.44
N ILE A 176 18.11 17.71 11.51
CA ILE A 176 17.42 16.46 11.83
C ILE A 176 18.42 15.41 12.34
N PRO A 177 18.21 14.82 13.53
CA PRO A 177 19.08 13.78 14.08
C PRO A 177 18.75 12.40 13.45
N VAL A 178 19.10 12.23 12.16
CA VAL A 178 18.72 11.06 11.35
C VAL A 178 19.10 9.73 12.00
N GLU A 179 20.34 9.60 12.47
CA GLU A 179 20.83 8.37 13.09
C GLU A 179 19.99 7.97 14.30
N THR A 180 19.71 8.93 15.18
CA THR A 180 18.84 8.73 16.34
C THR A 180 17.44 8.31 15.91
N LEU A 181 16.82 9.03 14.96
CA LEU A 181 15.45 8.76 14.57
C LEU A 181 15.28 7.43 13.83
N VAL A 182 16.27 6.98 13.06
CA VAL A 182 16.23 5.68 12.38
C VAL A 182 16.37 4.52 13.38
N HIS A 183 17.10 4.72 14.47
CA HIS A 183 17.40 3.68 15.48
C HIS A 183 16.63 3.83 16.80
N ARG A 184 15.67 4.76 16.88
CA ARG A 184 14.96 5.10 18.13
C ARG A 184 14.11 3.97 18.73
N LYS A 185 13.62 3.05 17.89
CA LYS A 185 12.72 1.98 18.34
C LYS A 185 13.49 0.91 19.09
N VAL A 186 13.03 0.56 20.28
CA VAL A 186 13.66 -0.44 21.16
C VAL A 186 12.91 -1.76 21.20
N GLY A 187 11.79 -1.87 20.47
CA GLY A 187 10.97 -3.09 20.42
C GLY A 187 9.93 -3.18 21.54
N ASN A 188 9.77 -2.13 22.35
CA ASN A 188 8.68 -1.99 23.30
C ASN A 188 7.66 -0.97 22.74
N PRO A 189 6.45 -1.39 22.33
CA PRO A 189 5.47 -0.49 21.72
C PRO A 189 5.10 0.73 22.57
N VAL A 190 5.04 0.59 23.90
CA VAL A 190 4.68 1.72 24.78
C VAL A 190 5.83 2.72 24.86
N GLU A 191 7.07 2.23 25.04
CA GLU A 191 8.25 3.10 25.08
C GLU A 191 8.46 3.81 23.73
N ASP A 192 8.32 3.09 22.62
CA ASP A 192 8.44 3.63 21.27
C ASP A 192 7.40 4.75 21.01
N LEU A 193 6.14 4.54 21.40
CA LEU A 193 5.08 5.54 21.24
C LEU A 193 5.28 6.75 22.15
N LYS A 194 5.74 6.55 23.40
CA LYS A 194 6.07 7.65 24.32
C LYS A 194 7.23 8.48 23.79
N TYR A 195 8.28 7.84 23.28
CA TYR A 195 9.39 8.51 22.64
C TYR A 195 8.91 9.41 21.49
N ASP A 196 8.11 8.88 20.57
CA ASP A 196 7.59 9.65 19.44
C ASP A 196 6.74 10.86 19.90
N LEU A 197 5.96 10.71 20.97
CA LEU A 197 5.15 11.80 21.55
C LEU A 197 6.00 12.89 22.20
N GLU A 198 7.11 12.52 22.83
CA GLU A 198 8.03 13.45 23.52
C GLU A 198 8.96 14.20 22.57
N HIS A 199 9.24 13.62 21.39
CA HIS A 199 10.15 14.18 20.38
C HIS A 199 9.43 14.64 19.11
N ALA A 200 8.22 15.20 19.28
CA ALA A 200 7.32 15.54 18.18
C ALA A 200 7.94 16.53 17.17
N GLU A 201 8.79 17.46 17.61
CA GLU A 201 9.43 18.44 16.73
C GLU A 201 10.41 17.78 15.75
N ASP A 202 11.42 17.06 16.26
CA ASP A 202 12.44 16.41 15.43
C ASP A 202 11.85 15.32 14.55
N LEU A 203 10.93 14.54 15.11
CA LEU A 203 10.22 13.51 14.37
C LEU A 203 9.36 14.13 13.25
N GLY A 204 8.72 15.26 13.52
CA GLY A 204 7.90 15.96 12.54
C GLY A 204 8.71 16.55 11.38
N LYS A 205 9.90 17.11 11.64
CA LYS A 205 10.86 17.52 10.58
C LYS A 205 11.26 16.33 9.70
N PHE A 206 11.62 15.21 10.32
CA PHE A 206 11.99 13.97 9.60
C PHE A 206 10.83 13.43 8.75
N GLN A 207 9.63 13.36 9.32
CA GLN A 207 8.42 12.94 8.63
C GLN A 207 8.10 13.86 7.45
N SER A 208 8.31 15.18 7.59
CA SER A 208 8.06 16.17 6.53
C SER A 208 8.99 15.96 5.33
N ILE A 209 10.28 15.68 5.56
CA ILE A 209 11.20 15.29 4.47
C ILE A 209 10.73 14.00 3.80
N LEU A 210 10.41 12.97 4.58
CA LEU A 210 10.00 11.67 4.04
C LEU A 210 8.68 11.73 3.26
N GLU A 211 7.73 12.56 3.70
CA GLU A 211 6.50 12.83 2.97
C GLU A 211 6.80 13.52 1.64
N LEU A 212 7.67 14.54 1.62
CA LEU A 212 8.07 15.22 0.39
C LEU A 212 8.82 14.29 -0.57
N ILE A 213 9.64 13.34 -0.06
CA ILE A 213 10.25 12.27 -0.86
C ILE A 213 9.17 11.40 -1.48
N LYS A 214 8.19 10.97 -0.68
CA LYS A 214 7.08 10.13 -1.16
C LYS A 214 6.27 10.84 -2.26
N GLU A 215 6.01 12.13 -2.14
CA GLU A 215 5.35 12.92 -3.18
C GLU A 215 6.16 12.98 -4.50
N ASN A 216 7.48 13.03 -4.37
CA ASN A 216 8.43 13.10 -5.49
C ASN A 216 8.98 11.73 -5.92
N LEU A 217 8.51 10.64 -5.30
CA LEU A 217 9.10 9.32 -5.47
C LEU A 217 9.01 8.83 -6.91
N ASN A 218 8.13 9.40 -7.74
CA ASN A 218 8.04 9.04 -9.16
C ASN A 218 9.36 9.18 -9.90
N TRP A 219 9.93 10.38 -9.89
CA TRP A 219 11.14 10.65 -10.65
C TRP A 219 12.39 10.19 -9.90
N ILE A 220 12.33 10.12 -8.56
CA ILE A 220 13.40 9.56 -7.73
C ILE A 220 13.55 8.06 -8.02
N TRP A 221 12.48 7.28 -7.84
CA TRP A 221 12.48 5.83 -7.99
C TRP A 221 12.87 5.37 -9.39
N ASN A 222 12.32 6.03 -10.41
CA ASN A 222 12.60 5.70 -11.82
C ASN A 222 13.97 6.21 -12.31
N SER A 223 14.72 6.93 -11.48
CA SER A 223 16.11 7.28 -11.76
C SER A 223 17.11 6.22 -11.31
N PHE A 224 16.71 5.30 -10.43
CA PHE A 224 17.57 4.24 -9.93
C PHE A 224 17.62 3.07 -10.89
N ASN A 225 18.79 2.42 -10.97
CA ASN A 225 18.90 1.12 -11.62
C ASN A 225 18.20 0.03 -10.77
N ARG A 226 18.01 -1.17 -11.33
CA ARG A 226 17.28 -2.25 -10.66
C ARG A 226 17.90 -2.73 -9.36
N ASN A 227 19.24 -2.74 -9.25
CA ASN A 227 19.93 -3.18 -8.04
C ASN A 227 19.74 -2.16 -6.92
N ASP A 228 19.86 -0.88 -7.24
CA ASP A 228 19.63 0.22 -6.30
C ASP A 228 18.17 0.32 -5.87
N GLN A 229 17.22 0.04 -6.77
CA GLN A 229 15.81 -0.10 -6.40
C GLN A 229 15.59 -1.22 -5.37
N LYS A 230 16.25 -2.38 -5.54
CA LYS A 230 16.18 -3.48 -4.55
C LYS A 230 16.82 -3.08 -3.22
N ARG A 231 18.01 -2.47 -3.25
CA ARG A 231 18.69 -1.94 -2.06
C ARG A 231 17.80 -0.96 -1.31
N PHE A 232 17.14 -0.04 -2.02
CA PHE A 232 16.21 0.92 -1.42
C PHE A 232 15.01 0.21 -0.75
N LEU A 233 14.41 -0.78 -1.42
CA LEU A 233 13.29 -1.54 -0.84
C LEU A 233 13.69 -2.33 0.40
N GLU A 234 14.89 -2.87 0.44
CA GLU A 234 15.39 -3.64 1.57
C GLU A 234 15.76 -2.74 2.76
N GLN A 235 16.46 -1.64 2.50
CA GLN A 235 17.09 -0.83 3.55
C GLN A 235 16.23 0.37 4.00
N TYR A 236 15.59 1.07 3.06
CA TYR A 236 14.99 2.39 3.33
C TYR A 236 13.47 2.40 3.28
N GLN A 237 12.85 1.51 2.48
CA GLN A 237 11.39 1.42 2.41
C GLN A 237 10.70 1.13 3.76
N PRO A 238 11.25 0.30 4.68
CA PRO A 238 10.66 0.14 6.00
C PRO A 238 10.61 1.46 6.80
N ILE A 239 11.68 2.25 6.75
CA ILE A 239 11.77 3.57 7.41
C ILE A 239 10.74 4.53 6.79
N LEU A 240 10.69 4.61 5.45
CA LEU A 240 9.74 5.44 4.74
C LEU A 240 8.28 5.05 5.07
N LYS A 241 7.97 3.74 5.07
CA LYS A 241 6.61 3.23 5.36
C LYS A 241 6.19 3.52 6.79
N ALA A 242 7.12 3.37 7.76
CA ALA A 242 6.83 3.60 9.17
C ALA A 242 6.55 5.08 9.47
N ASN A 243 7.08 6.02 8.69
CA ASN A 243 7.04 7.45 9.00
C ASN A 243 6.23 8.34 8.03
N SER A 244 5.94 7.90 6.81
CA SER A 244 5.26 8.73 5.78
C SER A 244 3.72 8.72 5.85
N ASN A 245 3.15 7.97 6.79
CA ASN A 245 1.72 7.97 7.10
C ASN A 245 1.54 7.80 8.63
N PRO A 246 2.04 8.74 9.44
CA PRO A 246 2.14 8.55 10.88
C PRO A 246 0.76 8.66 11.54
N MET A 247 0.57 7.89 12.62
CA MET A 247 -0.69 7.84 13.36
C MET A 247 -0.91 9.14 14.16
N PRO A 248 -2.16 9.59 14.37
CA PRO A 248 -2.42 10.75 15.20
C PRO A 248 -1.95 10.58 16.67
N PRO A 249 -1.44 11.63 17.35
CA PRO A 249 -1.03 11.56 18.75
C PRO A 249 -2.11 11.06 19.71
N ARG A 250 -3.37 11.40 19.43
CA ARG A 250 -4.52 10.91 20.20
C ARG A 250 -4.67 9.38 20.10
N THR A 251 -4.45 8.81 18.91
CA THR A 251 -4.50 7.36 18.71
C THR A 251 -3.38 6.67 19.49
N ALA A 252 -2.16 7.24 19.45
CA ALA A 252 -1.04 6.70 20.21
C ALA A 252 -1.30 6.70 21.72
N LYS A 253 -1.85 7.80 22.28
CA LYS A 253 -2.20 7.89 23.70
C LYS A 253 -3.24 6.85 24.11
N LEU A 254 -4.26 6.63 23.30
CA LEU A 254 -5.26 5.59 23.55
C LEU A 254 -4.66 4.18 23.50
N LEU A 255 -3.75 3.91 22.55
CA LEU A 255 -3.05 2.62 22.49
C LEU A 255 -2.19 2.38 23.72
N ILE A 256 -1.44 3.40 24.17
CA ILE A 256 -0.65 3.31 25.41
C ILE A 256 -1.57 2.95 26.59
N GLU A 257 -2.68 3.67 26.76
CA GLU A 257 -3.64 3.42 27.84
C GLU A 257 -4.20 1.99 27.79
N HIS A 258 -4.62 1.52 26.62
CA HIS A 258 -5.16 0.16 26.47
C HIS A 258 -4.11 -0.93 26.71
N ILE A 259 -2.84 -0.70 26.34
CA ILE A 259 -1.76 -1.65 26.61
C ILE A 259 -1.43 -1.68 28.10
N GLU A 260 -1.30 -0.51 28.73
CA GLU A 260 -1.01 -0.38 30.17
C GLU A 260 -2.14 -0.92 31.06
N ASN A 261 -3.39 -0.84 30.61
CA ASN A 261 -4.56 -1.44 31.28
C ASN A 261 -4.76 -2.92 30.94
N GLU A 262 -3.80 -3.57 30.28
CA GLU A 262 -3.84 -4.98 29.88
C GLU A 262 -5.07 -5.35 29.02
N GLN A 263 -5.60 -4.40 28.24
CA GLN A 263 -6.69 -4.62 27.29
C GLN A 263 -6.19 -5.04 25.90
N ILE A 264 -4.93 -4.73 25.60
CA ILE A 264 -4.25 -5.11 24.36
C ILE A 264 -2.91 -5.73 24.70
N ARG A 265 -2.61 -6.88 24.10
CA ARG A 265 -1.28 -7.49 24.10
C ARG A 265 -0.69 -7.39 22.70
N ILE A 266 0.56 -6.96 22.59
CA ILE A 266 1.28 -6.88 21.31
C ILE A 266 2.42 -7.89 21.36
N TYR A 267 2.44 -8.81 20.40
CA TYR A 267 3.49 -9.81 20.27
C TYR A 267 4.25 -9.67 18.95
N ASP A 268 5.58 -9.79 19.06
CA ASP A 268 6.48 -9.93 17.93
C ASP A 268 6.71 -11.41 17.58
N GLY A 269 7.55 -11.67 16.57
CA GLY A 269 8.01 -13.02 16.29
C GLY A 269 6.94 -14.00 15.82
N LEU A 270 5.77 -13.55 15.35
CA LEU A 270 4.76 -14.45 14.80
C LEU A 270 5.31 -15.21 13.58
N GLU A 271 5.42 -16.53 13.68
CA GLU A 271 5.99 -17.40 12.66
C GLU A 271 4.93 -18.13 11.85
N ASN A 272 3.90 -18.66 12.52
CA ASN A 272 2.88 -19.49 11.88
C ASN A 272 1.51 -19.33 12.54
N ILE A 273 0.46 -19.63 11.78
CA ILE A 273 -0.91 -19.76 12.28
C ILE A 273 -1.52 -21.02 11.69
N GLU A 274 -2.00 -21.91 12.55
CA GLU A 274 -2.67 -23.14 12.14
C GLU A 274 -4.11 -23.15 12.65
N TYR A 275 -5.05 -23.64 11.84
CA TYR A 275 -6.44 -23.82 12.28
C TYR A 275 -6.71 -25.30 12.61
N ASN A 276 -6.83 -25.60 13.91
CA ASN A 276 -7.01 -26.95 14.44
C ASN A 276 -8.10 -26.96 15.51
N ASN A 277 -8.93 -28.01 15.56
CA ASN A 277 -9.97 -28.19 16.60
C ASN A 277 -10.92 -26.98 16.78
N HIS A 278 -11.26 -26.28 15.69
CA HIS A 278 -12.08 -25.06 15.70
C HIS A 278 -11.45 -23.83 16.36
N GLN A 279 -10.12 -23.81 16.49
CA GLN A 279 -9.37 -22.66 16.99
C GLN A 279 -8.12 -22.41 16.14
N PHE A 280 -7.63 -21.18 16.19
CA PHE A 280 -6.38 -20.76 15.60
C PHE A 280 -5.28 -20.83 16.63
N LYS A 281 -4.24 -21.61 16.32
CA LYS A 281 -3.01 -21.69 17.09
C LYS A 281 -1.99 -20.73 16.47
N LEU A 282 -1.56 -19.72 17.23
CA LEU A 282 -0.49 -18.81 16.85
C LEU A 282 0.82 -19.28 17.47
N THR A 283 1.85 -19.46 16.65
CA THR A 283 3.19 -19.85 17.09
C THR A 283 4.17 -18.69 16.89
N TYR A 284 4.97 -18.44 17.92
CA TYR A 284 5.92 -17.33 17.98
C TYR A 284 7.35 -17.84 18.18
N ALA A 285 8.33 -17.07 17.69
CA ALA A 285 9.74 -17.35 17.90
C ALA A 285 10.17 -17.20 19.38
N ASN A 286 9.58 -16.22 20.07
CA ASN A 286 10.06 -15.75 21.37
C ASN A 286 9.08 -16.02 22.53
N HIS A 287 7.90 -16.59 22.25
CA HIS A 287 6.83 -16.79 23.22
C HIS A 287 6.15 -18.16 23.03
N GLY A 288 5.39 -18.59 24.03
CA GLY A 288 4.58 -19.81 23.93
C GLY A 288 3.44 -19.65 22.92
N ASP A 289 2.90 -20.79 22.49
CA ASP A 289 1.76 -20.80 21.58
C ASP A 289 0.49 -20.27 22.26
N ASP A 290 -0.29 -19.47 21.52
CA ASP A 290 -1.60 -18.97 21.95
C ASP A 290 -2.73 -19.54 21.06
N TYR A 291 -3.94 -19.56 21.60
CA TYR A 291 -5.13 -20.09 20.92
C TYR A 291 -6.26 -19.06 20.87
N PHE A 292 -6.88 -18.91 19.71
CA PHE A 292 -7.93 -17.92 19.47
C PHE A 292 -9.11 -18.52 18.72
N ASP A 293 -10.29 -17.98 18.97
CA ASP A 293 -11.52 -18.37 18.27
C ASP A 293 -11.67 -17.57 16.97
N ILE A 294 -11.22 -16.31 16.99
CA ILE A 294 -11.28 -15.37 15.86
C ILE A 294 -9.89 -14.84 15.53
N VAL A 295 -9.58 -14.83 14.23
CA VAL A 295 -8.38 -14.18 13.68
C VAL A 295 -8.79 -13.13 12.65
N ILE A 296 -8.45 -11.87 12.91
CA ILE A 296 -8.71 -10.74 12.02
C ILE A 296 -7.45 -10.39 11.25
N ASN A 297 -7.50 -10.48 9.93
CA ASN A 297 -6.37 -10.19 9.07
C ASN A 297 -6.17 -8.68 8.86
N ALA A 298 -5.01 -8.16 9.24
CA ALA A 298 -4.57 -6.80 8.97
C ALA A 298 -3.18 -6.76 8.32
N THR A 299 -2.81 -7.81 7.57
CA THR A 299 -1.47 -7.96 6.95
C THR A 299 -1.24 -7.06 5.72
N GLY A 300 -2.28 -6.38 5.24
CA GLY A 300 -2.23 -5.45 4.11
C GLY A 300 -2.48 -6.14 2.77
N SER A 301 -2.62 -5.33 1.72
CA SER A 301 -2.92 -5.81 0.36
C SER A 301 -1.74 -6.47 -0.33
N LYS A 302 -2.05 -7.42 -1.22
CA LYS A 302 -1.12 -8.04 -2.15
C LYS A 302 -0.41 -7.00 -2.99
N THR A 303 0.83 -7.27 -3.34
CA THR A 303 1.65 -6.35 -4.15
C THR A 303 2.15 -6.98 -5.44
N GLN A 304 2.16 -8.31 -5.53
CA GLN A 304 2.67 -9.05 -6.68
C GLN A 304 1.55 -9.82 -7.36
N LEU A 305 1.60 -9.85 -8.69
CA LEU A 305 0.60 -10.52 -9.54
C LEU A 305 0.57 -12.05 -9.30
N LYS A 306 1.74 -12.64 -9.03
CA LYS A 306 1.86 -14.07 -8.68
C LYS A 306 1.17 -14.49 -7.37
N ASP A 307 0.84 -13.52 -6.50
CA ASP A 307 0.20 -13.79 -5.20
C ASP A 307 -1.32 -13.63 -5.28
N LEU A 308 -1.86 -13.24 -6.45
CA LEU A 308 -3.28 -13.00 -6.67
C LEU A 308 -4.07 -14.32 -6.64
N ASP A 309 -5.34 -14.22 -6.26
CA ASP A 309 -6.30 -15.33 -6.29
C ASP A 309 -7.65 -14.86 -6.88
N SER A 310 -8.70 -15.66 -6.70
CA SER A 310 -10.04 -15.37 -7.25
C SER A 310 -10.62 -14.01 -6.83
N ASP A 311 -10.15 -13.39 -5.74
CA ASP A 311 -10.61 -12.04 -5.35
C ASP A 311 -10.08 -10.95 -6.29
N ASP A 312 -9.02 -11.24 -7.05
CA ASP A 312 -8.38 -10.33 -8.00
C ASP A 312 -8.54 -10.84 -9.45
N GLN A 313 -9.62 -11.58 -9.73
CA GLN A 313 -9.80 -12.35 -10.97
C GLN A 313 -9.64 -11.50 -12.24
N LEU A 314 -10.14 -10.26 -12.25
CA LEU A 314 -9.98 -9.35 -13.39
C LEU A 314 -8.50 -9.11 -13.74
N VAL A 315 -7.64 -8.94 -12.73
CA VAL A 315 -6.20 -8.69 -12.93
C VAL A 315 -5.51 -9.96 -13.41
N ILE A 316 -5.87 -11.12 -12.85
CA ILE A 316 -5.38 -12.42 -13.33
C ILE A 316 -5.76 -12.63 -14.81
N ASN A 317 -6.99 -12.29 -15.17
CA ASN A 317 -7.50 -12.39 -16.53
C ASN A 317 -6.75 -11.49 -17.51
N LEU A 318 -6.45 -10.26 -17.11
CA LEU A 318 -5.64 -9.31 -17.89
C LEU A 318 -4.21 -9.84 -18.12
N GLU A 319 -3.58 -10.43 -17.09
CA GLU A 319 -2.23 -10.99 -17.18
C GLU A 319 -2.21 -12.23 -18.10
N ASN A 320 -3.14 -13.16 -17.90
CA ASN A 320 -3.27 -14.37 -18.72
C ASN A 320 -3.49 -14.04 -20.21
N ARG A 321 -4.22 -12.96 -20.50
CA ARG A 321 -4.43 -12.47 -21.87
C ARG A 321 -3.29 -11.62 -22.42
N GLN A 322 -2.22 -11.45 -21.64
CA GLN A 322 -1.05 -10.65 -22.01
C GLN A 322 -1.41 -9.18 -22.28
N VAL A 323 -2.48 -8.66 -21.67
CA VAL A 323 -2.82 -7.23 -21.72
C VAL A 323 -1.90 -6.44 -20.78
N ILE A 324 -1.62 -7.00 -19.61
CA ILE A 324 -0.66 -6.49 -18.63
C ILE A 324 0.49 -7.49 -18.46
N GLN A 325 1.59 -7.05 -17.87
CA GLN A 325 2.64 -7.92 -17.35
C GLN A 325 3.03 -7.48 -15.93
N ALA A 326 3.34 -8.45 -15.08
CA ALA A 326 3.90 -8.18 -13.76
C ALA A 326 5.22 -7.41 -13.87
N HIS A 327 5.39 -6.44 -12.98
CA HIS A 327 6.67 -5.79 -12.77
C HIS A 327 7.43 -6.50 -11.63
N PRO A 328 8.74 -6.76 -11.73
CA PRO A 328 9.47 -7.58 -10.74
C PRO A 328 9.43 -7.07 -9.29
N LEU A 329 9.18 -5.77 -9.10
CA LEU A 329 9.12 -5.12 -7.78
C LEU A 329 7.68 -4.78 -7.34
N GLY A 330 6.67 -5.48 -7.88
CA GLY A 330 5.26 -5.28 -7.55
C GLY A 330 4.46 -4.59 -8.65
N GLY A 331 3.15 -4.81 -8.68
CA GLY A 331 2.25 -4.21 -9.68
C GLY A 331 2.54 -4.65 -11.12
N ILE A 332 2.18 -3.80 -12.07
CA ILE A 332 2.33 -4.04 -13.51
C ILE A 332 3.35 -3.09 -14.15
N GLN A 333 3.83 -3.45 -15.33
CA GLN A 333 4.66 -2.57 -16.14
C GLN A 333 3.80 -1.47 -16.80
N ILE A 334 4.24 -0.22 -16.61
CA ILE A 334 3.69 0.97 -17.26
C ILE A 334 4.83 1.85 -17.77
N VAL A 335 4.49 2.84 -18.60
CA VAL A 335 5.35 4.01 -18.84
C VAL A 335 5.22 4.95 -17.64
N ALA A 336 6.32 5.29 -16.97
CA ALA A 336 6.31 6.04 -15.71
C ALA A 336 5.68 7.44 -15.84
N GLU A 337 5.96 8.12 -16.96
CA GLU A 337 5.56 9.51 -17.23
C GLU A 337 4.11 9.63 -17.71
N THR A 338 3.63 8.64 -18.48
CA THR A 338 2.30 8.67 -19.10
C THR A 338 1.26 7.79 -18.41
N ASN A 339 1.69 6.82 -17.60
CA ASN A 339 0.89 5.75 -17.01
C ASN A 339 0.27 4.80 -18.04
N GLN A 340 0.73 4.80 -19.28
CA GLN A 340 0.28 3.85 -20.29
C GLN A 340 0.71 2.43 -19.90
N VAL A 341 -0.21 1.48 -20.05
CA VAL A 341 0.07 0.07 -19.82
C VAL A 341 1.06 -0.45 -20.85
N ILE A 342 2.06 -1.22 -20.39
CA ILE A 342 2.98 -1.94 -21.28
C ILE A 342 2.54 -3.40 -21.31
N SER A 343 1.97 -3.80 -22.44
CA SER A 343 1.56 -5.16 -22.75
C SER A 343 2.75 -5.96 -23.30
N PRO A 344 2.95 -7.20 -22.85
CA PRO A 344 3.92 -8.10 -23.46
C PRO A 344 3.52 -8.57 -24.88
N ARG A 345 2.25 -8.43 -25.26
CA ARG A 345 1.73 -8.79 -26.60
C ARG A 345 1.65 -7.61 -27.56
N TYR A 346 1.18 -6.46 -27.07
CA TYR A 346 0.85 -5.31 -27.91
C TYR A 346 1.81 -4.12 -27.72
N GLY A 347 2.85 -4.25 -26.88
CA GLY A 347 3.77 -3.17 -26.56
C GLY A 347 3.12 -2.09 -25.69
N THR A 348 3.47 -0.82 -25.88
CA THR A 348 2.83 0.28 -25.15
C THR A 348 1.42 0.51 -25.70
N LEU A 349 0.41 0.27 -24.88
CA LEU A 349 -0.98 0.39 -25.27
C LEU A 349 -1.39 1.86 -25.43
N GLN A 350 -1.87 2.21 -26.62
CA GLN A 350 -2.44 3.52 -26.95
C GLN A 350 -3.76 3.68 -26.19
N ASN A 351 -3.96 4.73 -25.40
CA ASN A 351 -5.23 4.98 -24.70
C ASN A 351 -5.64 3.94 -23.63
N MET A 352 -4.74 3.06 -23.17
CA MET A 352 -4.95 2.27 -21.96
C MET A 352 -3.98 2.72 -20.86
N PHE A 353 -4.54 3.17 -19.73
CA PHE A 353 -3.79 3.71 -18.61
C PHE A 353 -4.09 2.94 -17.32
N ALA A 354 -3.14 2.84 -16.42
CA ALA A 354 -3.35 2.28 -15.08
C ALA A 354 -3.01 3.30 -13.99
N LEU A 355 -3.77 3.30 -12.90
CA LEU A 355 -3.58 4.23 -11.78
C LEU A 355 -3.70 3.49 -10.44
N GLY A 356 -3.10 4.05 -9.40
CA GLY A 356 -3.19 3.51 -8.04
C GLY A 356 -2.21 2.36 -7.76
N GLN A 357 -2.57 1.48 -6.82
CA GLN A 357 -1.68 0.43 -6.29
C GLN A 357 -1.14 -0.50 -7.38
N LEU A 358 -1.93 -0.77 -8.43
CA LEU A 358 -1.53 -1.63 -9.54
C LEU A 358 -0.24 -1.14 -10.23
N THR A 359 0.10 0.14 -10.10
CA THR A 359 1.29 0.76 -10.72
C THR A 359 2.54 0.75 -9.85
N ASN A 360 2.47 0.22 -8.62
CA ASN A 360 3.50 0.43 -7.59
C ASN A 360 4.92 -0.02 -7.99
N GLY A 361 5.09 -0.95 -8.92
CA GLY A 361 6.42 -1.33 -9.40
C GLY A 361 7.21 -0.21 -10.08
N ILE A 362 6.50 0.68 -10.77
CA ILE A 362 7.06 1.80 -11.52
C ILE A 362 6.76 3.12 -10.81
N ASN A 363 5.52 3.31 -10.40
CA ASN A 363 5.11 4.48 -9.65
C ASN A 363 4.95 4.05 -8.19
N GLN A 364 6.06 3.97 -7.44
CA GLN A 364 6.07 3.48 -6.05
C GLN A 364 5.20 4.30 -5.10
N SER A 365 4.55 3.63 -4.15
CA SER A 365 3.70 4.23 -3.11
C SER A 365 2.52 5.09 -3.65
N ARG A 366 1.86 4.65 -4.72
CA ARG A 366 0.70 5.36 -5.33
C ARG A 366 -0.63 4.93 -4.73
N ASN A 367 -0.81 5.23 -3.45
CA ASN A 367 -2.07 5.03 -2.73
C ASN A 367 -2.68 6.34 -2.20
N GLY A 368 -1.98 7.47 -2.33
CA GLY A 368 -2.48 8.78 -1.91
C GLY A 368 -3.46 9.39 -2.93
N VAL A 369 -4.62 9.85 -2.45
CA VAL A 369 -5.66 10.46 -3.29
C VAL A 369 -5.12 11.62 -4.13
N THR A 370 -4.36 12.55 -3.53
CA THR A 370 -3.77 13.70 -4.22
C THR A 370 -2.87 13.27 -5.37
N MET A 371 -2.09 12.20 -5.19
CA MET A 371 -1.17 11.69 -6.22
C MET A 371 -1.95 11.08 -7.38
N ILE A 372 -2.98 10.29 -7.09
CA ILE A 372 -3.84 9.65 -8.10
C ILE A 372 -4.59 10.73 -8.91
N VAL A 373 -5.12 11.76 -8.25
CA VAL A 373 -5.79 12.89 -8.92
C VAL A 373 -4.82 13.63 -9.84
N ARG A 374 -3.61 13.96 -9.37
CA ARG A 374 -2.57 14.61 -10.21
C ARG A 374 -2.24 13.77 -11.46
N GLN A 375 -2.11 12.45 -11.31
CA GLN A 375 -1.86 11.54 -12.43
C GLN A 375 -3.03 11.52 -13.42
N ALA A 376 -4.27 11.37 -12.94
CA ALA A 376 -5.46 11.35 -13.77
C ALA A 376 -5.61 12.65 -14.57
N THR A 377 -5.50 13.80 -13.90
CA THR A 377 -5.56 15.12 -14.55
C THR A 377 -4.46 15.30 -15.61
N GLY A 378 -3.23 14.85 -15.32
CA GLY A 378 -2.14 14.90 -16.29
C GLY A 378 -2.36 14.02 -17.52
N ILE A 379 -3.03 12.87 -17.37
CA ILE A 379 -3.42 12.03 -18.52
C ILE A 379 -4.48 12.75 -19.37
N ILE A 380 -5.52 13.29 -18.74
CA ILE A 380 -6.60 13.97 -19.46
C ILE A 380 -6.10 15.20 -20.22
N HIS A 381 -5.24 16.03 -19.62
CA HIS A 381 -4.66 17.18 -20.33
C HIS A 381 -3.93 16.76 -21.62
N ARG A 382 -3.10 15.71 -21.55
CA ARG A 382 -2.41 15.19 -22.75
C ARG A 382 -3.36 14.62 -23.80
N LEU A 383 -4.47 14.02 -23.38
CA LEU A 383 -5.50 13.50 -24.29
C LEU A 383 -6.29 14.62 -24.98
N LEU A 384 -6.38 15.82 -24.38
CA LEU A 384 -7.08 16.97 -24.95
C LEU A 384 -6.18 17.87 -25.81
N GLU A 385 -4.86 17.77 -25.65
CA GLU A 385 -3.86 18.51 -26.43
C GLU A 385 -3.51 17.83 -27.77
N ASN A 386 -3.74 16.51 -27.86
CA ASN A 386 -3.65 15.72 -29.10
C ASN A 386 -5.01 15.68 -29.80
#